data_AF-A0A7T5UTJ7-F1
#
_entry.id   AF-A0A7T5UTJ7-F1
#
_cell.length_a   1.000
_cell.length_b   1.000
_cell.length_c   1.000
_cell.angle_alpha   90.00
_cell.angle_beta   90.00
_cell.angle_gamma   90.00
#
_symmetry.space_group_name_H-M   'P 1'
#
loop_
_entity.id
_entity.type
_entity.pdbx_description
1 polymer ?
#
loop_
_entity_poly.entity_id
_entity_poly.type
_entity_poly.pdbx_seq_one_letter_code
_entity_poly.pdbx_strand_id
1 'polypeptide(L)'
;MDDLITAALIVSSGFFVALSVALLGRYREASRRISTSTNLGRDLWSSLEQRLKRQDERIVDLMARLEVVQVRVINQSPTPKEMRSIIPSRATQQMPQMEHDKPTPAAPQVATSSPAPERIEPKLRLDKYQRQVLEFLAKGAKSTIDVKEALGNTREHNARVLKELFDRGLVTRDDTEKPFVYSLSEEGKKYFG
;
A
#
# COMPACT_ATOMS: atom_id res chain seq x y z
N MET A 1 61.99 -30.76 -37.98
CA MET A 1 61.29 -29.97 -36.94
C MET A 1 60.11 -29.21 -37.56
N ASP A 2 60.25 -28.75 -38.80
CA ASP A 2 59.25 -27.90 -39.47
C ASP A 2 57.91 -28.61 -39.77
N ASP A 3 57.91 -29.90 -40.14
CA ASP A 3 56.67 -30.65 -40.41
C ASP A 3 55.78 -30.87 -39.18
N LEU A 4 56.39 -30.97 -38.00
CA LEU A 4 55.65 -31.10 -36.74
C LEU A 4 54.97 -29.78 -36.36
N ILE A 5 55.66 -28.66 -36.64
CA ILE A 5 55.15 -27.31 -36.37
C ILE A 5 54.00 -26.98 -37.34
N THR A 6 54.14 -27.30 -38.63
CA THR A 6 53.06 -27.08 -39.62
C THR A 6 51.85 -27.96 -39.33
N ALA A 7 52.03 -29.23 -38.96
CA ALA A 7 50.93 -30.09 -38.53
C ALA A 7 50.22 -29.54 -37.28
N ALA A 8 50.95 -29.06 -36.28
CA ALA A 8 50.39 -28.47 -35.07
C ALA A 8 49.61 -27.16 -35.35
N LEU A 9 50.08 -26.34 -36.30
CA LEU A 9 49.37 -25.13 -36.73
C LEU A 9 48.06 -25.44 -37.45
N ILE A 10 48.00 -26.50 -38.26
CA ILE A 10 46.77 -26.91 -38.95
C ILE A 10 45.74 -27.43 -37.95
N VAL A 11 46.17 -28.27 -36.99
CA VAL A 11 45.29 -28.83 -35.96
C VAL A 11 44.75 -27.74 -35.03
N SER A 12 45.60 -26.81 -34.58
CA SER A 12 45.15 -25.70 -33.74
C SER A 12 44.20 -24.75 -34.46
N SER A 13 44.47 -24.42 -35.73
CA SER A 13 43.55 -23.63 -36.56
C SER A 13 42.17 -24.29 -36.69
N GLY A 14 42.13 -25.60 -36.96
CA GLY A 14 40.89 -26.37 -37.01
C GLY A 14 40.12 -26.36 -35.67
N PHE A 15 40.83 -26.48 -34.55
CA PHE A 15 40.24 -26.40 -33.22
C PHE A 15 39.61 -25.03 -32.95
N PHE A 16 40.30 -23.93 -33.31
CA PHE A 16 39.77 -22.58 -33.15
C PHE A 16 38.54 -22.32 -34.02
N VAL A 17 38.53 -22.84 -35.26
CA VAL A 17 37.37 -22.72 -36.15
C VAL A 17 36.17 -23.49 -35.57
N ALA A 18 36.38 -24.72 -35.11
CA ALA A 18 35.32 -25.53 -34.49
C ALA A 18 34.78 -24.88 -33.20
N LEU A 19 35.68 -24.35 -32.35
CA LEU A 19 35.32 -23.63 -31.13
C LEU A 19 34.52 -22.36 -31.45
N SER A 20 34.92 -21.61 -32.48
CA SER A 20 34.21 -20.40 -32.94
C SER A 20 32.79 -20.74 -33.40
N VAL A 21 32.63 -21.77 -34.22
CA VAL A 21 31.30 -22.23 -34.66
C VAL A 21 30.44 -22.70 -33.48
N ALA A 22 31.01 -23.45 -32.54
CA ALA A 22 30.31 -23.91 -31.35
C ALA A 22 29.85 -22.74 -30.45
N LEU A 23 30.72 -21.75 -30.23
CA LEU A 23 30.41 -20.54 -29.47
C LEU A 23 29.35 -19.70 -30.17
N LEU A 24 29.41 -19.56 -31.50
CA LEU A 24 28.38 -18.87 -32.27
C LEU A 24 27.03 -19.59 -32.19
N GLY A 25 27.01 -20.93 -32.24
CA GLY A 25 25.79 -21.72 -32.04
C GLY A 25 25.17 -21.48 -30.68
N ARG A 26 25.97 -21.57 -29.62
CA ARG A 26 25.58 -21.29 -28.22
C ARG A 26 25.10 -19.85 -28.04
N TYR A 27 25.78 -18.88 -28.65
CA TYR A 27 25.42 -17.46 -28.59
C TYR A 27 24.09 -17.18 -29.30
N ARG A 28 23.87 -17.81 -30.47
CA ARG A 28 22.59 -17.71 -31.20
C ARG A 28 21.45 -18.33 -30.41
N GLU A 29 21.68 -19.44 -29.72
CA GLU A 29 20.69 -20.08 -28.86
C GLU A 29 20.35 -19.21 -27.63
N ALA A 30 21.34 -18.62 -26.98
CA ALA A 30 21.14 -17.68 -25.88
C ALA A 30 20.39 -16.41 -26.34
N SER A 31 20.72 -15.88 -27.52
CA SER A 31 20.07 -14.70 -28.09
C SER A 31 18.58 -14.93 -28.39
N ARG A 32 18.17 -16.18 -28.70
CA ARG A 32 16.74 -16.50 -28.91
C ARG A 32 15.91 -16.44 -27.62
N ARG A 33 16.54 -16.60 -26.45
CA ARG A 33 15.86 -16.50 -25.13
C ARG A 33 15.67 -15.04 -24.67
N ILE A 34 16.42 -14.09 -25.23
CA ILE A 34 16.32 -12.67 -24.88
C ILE A 34 15.08 -12.00 -25.49
N SER A 35 14.56 -12.51 -26.63
CA SER A 35 13.45 -11.86 -27.35
C SER A 35 12.09 -11.97 -26.66
N THR A 36 11.95 -12.77 -25.60
CA THR A 36 10.66 -12.97 -24.90
C THR A 36 10.35 -11.85 -23.90
N SER A 37 11.35 -11.06 -23.48
CA SER A 37 11.16 -9.99 -22.49
C SER A 37 10.73 -8.63 -23.06
N THR A 38 10.78 -8.45 -24.39
CA THR A 38 10.40 -7.18 -25.04
C THR A 38 8.89 -6.97 -25.11
N ASN A 39 8.11 -8.04 -25.25
CA ASN A 39 6.64 -7.96 -25.30
C ASN A 39 6.05 -7.49 -23.96
N LEU A 40 6.55 -8.04 -22.84
CA LEU A 40 6.12 -7.61 -21.50
C LEU A 40 6.44 -6.13 -21.24
N GLY A 41 7.62 -5.67 -21.67
CA GLY A 41 8.00 -4.26 -21.58
C GLY A 41 7.04 -3.34 -22.34
N ARG A 42 6.59 -3.76 -23.53
CA ARG A 42 5.64 -3.01 -24.36
C ARG A 42 4.25 -2.92 -23.72
N ASP A 43 3.77 -4.02 -23.15
CA ASP A 43 2.48 -4.08 -22.47
C ASP A 43 2.51 -3.21 -21.19
N LEU A 44 3.58 -3.31 -20.39
CA LEU A 44 3.77 -2.43 -19.24
C LEU A 44 3.84 -0.95 -19.65
N TRP A 45 4.60 -0.64 -20.70
CA TRP A 45 4.73 0.73 -21.20
C TRP A 45 3.39 1.31 -21.66
N SER A 46 2.61 0.56 -22.44
CA SER A 46 1.29 0.99 -22.90
C SER A 46 0.31 1.18 -21.74
N SER A 47 0.37 0.34 -20.70
CA SER A 47 -0.46 0.49 -19.50
C SER A 47 -0.09 1.75 -18.69
N LEU A 48 1.21 2.09 -18.62
CA LEU A 48 1.70 3.30 -17.99
C LEU A 48 1.28 4.54 -18.79
N GLU A 49 1.45 4.51 -20.11
CA GLU A 49 1.03 5.60 -20.99
C GLU A 49 -0.48 5.86 -20.88
N GLN A 50 -1.30 4.80 -20.84
CA GLN A 50 -2.74 4.95 -20.69
C GLN A 50 -3.14 5.54 -19.33
N ARG A 51 -2.43 5.16 -18.25
CA ARG A 51 -2.63 5.76 -16.93
C ARG A 51 -2.20 7.21 -16.89
N LEU A 52 -1.08 7.54 -17.54
CA LEU A 52 -0.55 8.91 -17.62
C LEU A 52 -1.53 9.82 -18.37
N LYS A 53 -2.04 9.39 -19.52
CA LYS A 53 -3.08 10.13 -20.28
C LYS A 53 -4.31 10.45 -19.43
N ARG A 54 -4.80 9.48 -18.65
CA ARG A 54 -5.94 9.71 -17.74
C ARG A 54 -5.62 10.69 -16.61
N GLN A 55 -4.37 10.74 -16.14
CA GLN A 55 -3.94 11.71 -15.15
C GLN A 55 -3.82 13.10 -15.76
N ASP A 56 -3.27 13.22 -16.97
CA ASP A 56 -3.18 14.48 -17.71
C ASP A 56 -4.57 15.07 -17.98
N GLU A 57 -5.55 14.26 -18.40
CA GLU A 57 -6.94 14.70 -18.57
C GLU A 57 -7.53 15.26 -17.27
N ARG A 58 -7.27 14.62 -16.13
CA ARG A 58 -7.73 15.10 -14.82
C ARG A 58 -7.03 16.39 -14.40
N ILE A 59 -5.73 16.51 -14.70
CA ILE A 59 -4.97 17.73 -14.41
C ILE A 59 -5.55 18.89 -15.22
N VAL A 60 -5.84 18.68 -16.51
CA VAL A 60 -6.45 19.72 -17.36
C VAL A 60 -7.84 20.13 -16.84
N ASP A 61 -8.71 19.19 -16.47
CA ASP A 61 -10.03 19.52 -15.88
C ASP A 61 -9.88 20.29 -14.55
N LEU A 62 -8.94 19.89 -13.70
CA LEU A 62 -8.67 20.60 -12.44
C LEU A 62 -8.12 22.01 -12.68
N MET A 63 -7.22 22.20 -13.65
CA MET A 63 -6.71 23.52 -14.01
C MET A 63 -7.84 24.42 -14.52
N ALA A 64 -8.69 23.92 -15.43
CA ALA A 64 -9.82 24.69 -15.93
C ALA A 64 -10.79 25.09 -14.80
N ARG A 65 -11.06 24.19 -13.86
CA ARG A 65 -11.90 24.51 -12.67
C ARG A 65 -11.24 25.53 -11.77
N LEU A 66 -9.93 25.45 -11.54
CA LEU A 66 -9.19 26.42 -10.75
C LEU A 66 -9.20 27.79 -11.41
N GLU A 67 -9.04 27.88 -12.74
CA GLU A 67 -9.18 29.14 -13.48
C GLU A 67 -10.58 29.73 -13.30
N VAL A 68 -11.64 28.93 -13.43
CA VAL A 68 -13.02 29.41 -13.20
C VAL A 68 -13.23 29.89 -11.77
N VAL A 69 -12.72 29.15 -10.78
CA VAL A 69 -12.80 29.55 -9.36
C VAL A 69 -12.01 30.83 -9.12
N GLN A 70 -10.80 30.95 -9.67
CA GLN A 70 -9.96 32.13 -9.53
C GLN A 70 -10.63 33.36 -10.16
N VAL A 71 -11.21 33.23 -11.36
CA VAL A 71 -11.99 34.30 -12.00
C VAL A 71 -13.19 34.68 -11.15
N ARG A 72 -13.90 33.71 -10.56
CA ARG A 72 -15.02 33.99 -9.65
C ARG A 72 -14.55 34.73 -8.40
N VAL A 73 -13.43 34.33 -7.79
CA VAL A 73 -12.88 34.98 -6.59
C VAL A 73 -12.38 36.40 -6.90
N ILE A 74 -11.72 36.62 -8.04
CA ILE A 74 -11.26 37.95 -8.47
C ILE A 74 -12.46 38.87 -8.76
N ASN A 75 -13.50 38.36 -9.43
CA ASN A 75 -14.72 39.11 -9.73
C ASN A 75 -15.61 39.32 -8.48
N GLN A 76 -15.50 38.44 -7.49
CA GLN A 76 -16.04 38.63 -6.14
C GLN A 76 -15.04 39.43 -5.29
N SER A 77 -14.67 40.63 -5.73
CA SER A 77 -14.02 41.59 -4.84
C SER A 77 -14.98 41.89 -3.68
N PRO A 78 -14.68 41.51 -2.42
CA PRO A 78 -15.49 41.95 -1.31
C PRO A 78 -15.16 43.43 -1.07
N THR A 79 -16.20 44.25 -0.98
CA THR A 79 -16.06 45.57 -0.37
C THR A 79 -15.51 45.40 1.06
N PRO A 80 -14.73 46.36 1.59
CA PRO A 80 -13.88 46.15 2.78
C PRO A 80 -14.63 46.09 4.14
N LYS A 81 -15.69 45.27 4.29
CA LYS A 81 -16.45 45.20 5.56
C LYS A 81 -16.82 43.83 6.12
N GLU A 82 -16.56 42.70 5.47
CA GLU A 82 -16.96 41.38 6.03
C GLU A 82 -15.84 40.35 6.17
N MET A 83 -14.57 40.77 6.20
CA MET A 83 -13.46 39.87 6.49
C MET A 83 -13.19 39.82 8.02
N ARG A 84 -14.14 39.31 8.82
CA ARG A 84 -13.86 39.05 10.25
C ARG A 84 -14.51 37.81 10.87
N SER A 85 -15.17 36.94 10.11
CA SER A 85 -15.93 35.81 10.71
C SER A 85 -15.50 34.40 10.30
N ILE A 86 -14.31 34.19 9.71
CA ILE A 86 -13.84 32.82 9.38
C ILE A 86 -12.41 32.61 9.86
N ILE A 87 -12.21 32.71 11.18
CA ILE A 87 -11.09 32.07 11.87
C ILE A 87 -11.66 31.44 13.14
N PRO A 88 -11.84 30.11 13.23
CA PRO A 88 -12.02 29.48 14.53
C PRO A 88 -10.65 29.41 15.20
N SER A 89 -10.22 30.54 15.80
CA SER A 89 -9.07 30.57 16.70
C SER A 89 -9.44 29.87 17.99
N ARG A 90 -8.84 28.70 18.15
CA ARG A 90 -8.66 28.00 19.43
C ARG A 90 -7.91 28.91 20.39
N ALA A 91 -8.32 28.85 21.67
CA ALA A 91 -7.74 29.50 22.85
C ALA A 91 -8.18 30.96 23.10
N THR A 92 -9.09 31.15 24.07
CA THR A 92 -8.79 31.68 25.43
C THR A 92 -10.13 32.02 26.07
N GLN A 93 -10.72 31.09 26.82
CA GLN A 93 -11.77 31.43 27.80
C GLN A 93 -11.06 31.64 29.14
N GLN A 94 -10.86 32.89 29.52
CA GLN A 94 -10.57 33.30 30.88
C GLN A 94 -11.79 34.02 31.47
N MET A 95 -12.01 33.70 32.74
CA MET A 95 -13.18 33.89 33.58
C MET A 95 -13.43 35.36 33.98
N PRO A 96 -14.59 35.63 34.59
CA PRO A 96 -14.65 36.45 35.80
C PRO A 96 -14.83 35.57 37.04
N GLN A 97 -13.91 35.72 38.01
CA GLN A 97 -14.05 35.32 39.42
C GLN A 97 -15.10 36.24 40.10
N MET A 98 -15.71 36.00 41.27
CA MET A 98 -15.36 35.38 42.57
C MET A 98 -16.69 34.84 43.20
N GLU A 99 -16.78 34.00 44.23
CA GLU A 99 -16.07 34.00 45.52
C GLU A 99 -16.43 32.75 46.37
N HIS A 100 -15.45 32.23 47.12
CA HIS A 100 -15.45 31.36 48.32
C HIS A 100 -16.32 30.07 48.34
N ASP A 101 -15.80 28.87 48.65
CA ASP A 101 -14.95 28.57 49.82
C ASP A 101 -14.16 27.24 49.62
N LYS A 102 -12.97 27.16 50.22
CA LYS A 102 -12.10 25.97 50.35
C LYS A 102 -12.31 25.42 51.79
N PRO A 103 -11.86 24.21 52.23
CA PRO A 103 -10.73 23.45 51.71
C PRO A 103 -10.89 21.91 51.59
N THR A 104 -10.09 21.35 50.68
CA THR A 104 -9.65 19.95 50.60
C THR A 104 -9.04 19.48 51.94
N PRO A 105 -8.98 18.16 52.25
CA PRO A 105 -7.81 17.39 51.79
C PRO A 105 -8.03 15.88 51.52
N ALA A 106 -7.19 15.38 50.62
CA ALA A 106 -6.53 14.07 50.65
C ALA A 106 -7.35 12.78 50.40
N ALA A 107 -6.99 12.11 49.30
CA ALA A 107 -7.21 10.68 49.03
C ALA A 107 -6.70 9.82 50.21
N PRO A 108 -7.21 8.58 50.43
CA PRO A 108 -6.77 7.44 49.62
C PRO A 108 -7.75 6.24 49.45
N GLN A 109 -7.55 5.52 48.33
CA GLN A 109 -7.54 4.05 48.25
C GLN A 109 -8.84 3.22 48.14
N VAL A 110 -8.78 2.32 47.13
CA VAL A 110 -9.18 0.91 47.15
C VAL A 110 -10.68 0.60 47.12
N ALA A 111 -11.14 0.03 46.01
CA ALA A 111 -11.61 -1.36 45.95
C ALA A 111 -12.31 -1.65 44.63
N THR A 112 -11.82 -2.69 43.96
CA THR A 112 -12.55 -3.69 43.19
C THR A 112 -14.09 -3.70 43.34
N SER A 113 -14.79 -3.58 42.21
CA SER A 113 -15.83 -4.54 41.80
C SER A 113 -16.37 -4.19 40.41
N SER A 114 -16.27 -5.16 39.48
CA SER A 114 -17.03 -5.23 38.22
C SER A 114 -18.53 -4.98 38.47
N PRO A 115 -19.32 -4.46 37.52
CA PRO A 115 -19.77 -5.29 36.40
C PRO A 115 -19.74 -4.57 35.04
N ALA A 116 -19.63 -5.39 33.99
CA ALA A 116 -19.63 -5.02 32.58
C ALA A 116 -20.67 -3.95 32.21
N PRO A 117 -20.30 -2.93 31.43
CA PRO A 117 -21.26 -2.23 30.60
C PRO A 117 -21.38 -3.00 29.30
N GLU A 118 -22.56 -3.59 29.15
CA GLU A 118 -23.24 -3.96 27.92
C GLU A 118 -22.85 -3.01 26.78
N ARG A 119 -21.79 -3.38 26.04
CA ARG A 119 -21.35 -2.64 24.86
C ARG A 119 -22.35 -2.97 23.78
N ILE A 120 -23.18 -2.01 23.43
CA ILE A 120 -24.04 -2.02 22.26
C ILE A 120 -23.13 -2.30 21.05
N GLU A 121 -23.10 -3.56 20.62
CA GLU A 121 -22.35 -4.04 19.46
C GLU A 121 -22.98 -3.38 18.21
N PRO A 122 -22.28 -2.44 17.52
CA PRO A 122 -22.72 -2.06 16.20
C PRO A 122 -22.50 -3.27 15.32
N LYS A 123 -23.57 -3.99 14.97
CA LYS A 123 -23.60 -5.15 14.08
C LYS A 123 -22.55 -4.98 12.98
N LEU A 124 -21.39 -5.61 13.15
CA LEU A 124 -20.17 -5.28 12.40
C LEU A 124 -20.44 -5.61 10.93
N ARG A 125 -20.74 -4.59 10.13
CA ARG A 125 -20.93 -4.76 8.69
C ARG A 125 -19.55 -4.94 8.08
N LEU A 126 -19.25 -6.19 7.76
CA LEU A 126 -18.05 -6.57 7.05
C LEU A 126 -18.34 -6.53 5.54
N ASP A 127 -17.47 -5.87 4.79
CA ASP A 127 -17.58 -5.86 3.33
C ASP A 127 -17.36 -7.26 2.74
N LYS A 128 -17.92 -7.52 1.54
CA LYS A 128 -17.78 -8.82 0.86
C LYS A 128 -16.30 -9.20 0.71
N TYR A 129 -15.46 -8.22 0.40
CA TYR A 129 -14.02 -8.44 0.23
C TYR A 129 -13.33 -8.75 1.57
N GLN A 130 -13.64 -7.99 2.61
CA GLN A 130 -13.11 -8.23 3.96
C GLN A 130 -13.45 -9.65 4.46
N ARG A 131 -14.64 -10.18 4.15
CA ARG A 131 -15.00 -11.57 4.46
C ARG A 131 -14.13 -12.58 3.72
N GLN A 132 -13.87 -12.37 2.44
CA GLN A 132 -12.97 -13.25 1.66
C GLN A 132 -11.54 -13.24 2.20
N VAL A 133 -11.04 -12.07 2.63
CA VAL A 133 -9.72 -11.95 3.28
C VAL A 133 -9.69 -12.75 4.58
N LEU A 134 -10.72 -12.64 5.42
CA LEU A 134 -10.81 -13.40 6.66
C LEU A 134 -10.90 -14.93 6.42
N GLU A 135 -11.67 -15.36 5.42
CA GLU A 135 -11.75 -16.78 5.02
C GLU A 135 -10.40 -17.31 4.54
N PHE A 136 -9.64 -16.46 3.84
CA PHE A 136 -8.28 -16.81 3.42
C PHE A 136 -7.32 -16.92 4.61
N LEU A 137 -7.42 -16.03 5.59
CA LEU A 137 -6.65 -16.07 6.84
C LEU A 137 -7.05 -17.23 7.77
N ALA A 138 -8.27 -17.76 7.63
CA ALA A 138 -8.69 -18.95 8.36
C ALA A 138 -7.88 -20.21 7.95
N LYS A 139 -7.30 -20.21 6.74
CA LYS A 139 -6.44 -21.31 6.26
C LYS A 139 -5.02 -21.27 6.82
N GLY A 140 -4.64 -20.21 7.52
CA GLY A 140 -3.31 -20.06 8.14
C GLY A 140 -2.83 -18.61 8.16
N ALA A 141 -1.72 -18.38 8.85
CA ALA A 141 -1.10 -17.05 8.92
C ALA A 141 -0.55 -16.64 7.53
N LYS A 142 -0.88 -15.43 7.07
CA LYS A 142 -0.55 -14.95 5.70
C LYS A 142 -0.07 -13.50 5.72
N SER A 143 0.84 -13.18 4.81
CA SER A 143 1.32 -11.82 4.59
C SER A 143 0.43 -11.06 3.59
N THR A 144 0.62 -9.74 3.49
CA THR A 144 -0.05 -8.93 2.44
C THR A 144 0.26 -9.43 1.02
N ILE A 145 1.43 -10.05 0.81
CA ILE A 145 1.83 -10.59 -0.50
C ILE A 145 0.99 -11.83 -0.85
N ASP A 146 0.80 -12.74 0.10
CA ASP A 146 -0.01 -13.94 -0.11
C ASP A 146 -1.47 -13.59 -0.38
N VAL A 147 -2.01 -12.60 0.34
CA VAL A 147 -3.37 -12.07 0.12
C VAL A 147 -3.48 -11.45 -1.27
N LYS A 148 -2.44 -10.77 -1.75
CA LYS A 148 -2.38 -10.21 -3.11
C LYS A 148 -2.43 -11.31 -4.17
N GLU A 149 -1.65 -12.38 -3.99
CA GLU A 149 -1.60 -13.50 -4.92
C GLU A 149 -2.92 -14.28 -4.96
N ALA A 150 -3.59 -14.43 -3.81
CA ALA A 150 -4.85 -15.16 -3.73
C ALA A 150 -6.06 -14.38 -4.25
N LEU A 151 -6.14 -13.07 -3.97
CA LEU A 151 -7.34 -12.26 -4.21
C LEU A 151 -7.18 -11.22 -5.34
N GLY A 152 -5.98 -11.04 -5.89
CA GLY A 152 -5.74 -10.25 -7.10
C GLY A 152 -5.80 -8.72 -6.94
N ASN A 153 -6.11 -8.19 -5.76
CA ASN A 153 -6.11 -6.75 -5.48
C ASN A 153 -4.70 -6.17 -5.28
N THR A 154 -4.56 -4.83 -5.27
CA THR A 154 -3.26 -4.19 -5.04
C THR A 154 -2.76 -4.40 -3.60
N ARG A 155 -1.44 -4.37 -3.42
CA ARG A 155 -0.78 -4.52 -2.11
C ARG A 155 -1.27 -3.45 -1.13
N GLU A 156 -1.47 -2.22 -1.59
CA GLU A 156 -1.93 -1.09 -0.78
C GLU A 156 -3.37 -1.29 -0.31
N HIS A 157 -4.25 -1.77 -1.20
CA HIS A 157 -5.64 -2.06 -0.83
C HIS A 157 -5.69 -3.16 0.23
N ASN A 158 -4.94 -4.25 0.02
CA ASN A 158 -4.87 -5.35 0.97
C ASN A 158 -4.26 -4.92 2.31
N ALA A 159 -3.23 -4.07 2.30
CA ALA A 159 -2.65 -3.53 3.52
C ALA A 159 -3.66 -2.69 4.32
N ARG A 160 -4.47 -1.86 3.63
CA ARG A 160 -5.52 -1.07 4.27
C ARG A 160 -6.60 -1.96 4.89
N VAL A 161 -7.05 -2.98 4.15
CA VAL A 161 -8.06 -3.93 4.62
C VAL A 161 -7.55 -4.73 5.82
N LEU A 162 -6.33 -5.27 5.75
CA LEU A 162 -5.73 -6.00 6.86
C LEU A 162 -5.53 -5.13 8.11
N LYS A 163 -5.14 -3.86 7.92
CA LYS A 163 -5.05 -2.89 9.01
C LYS A 163 -6.42 -2.64 9.64
N GLU A 164 -7.45 -2.44 8.83
CA GLU A 164 -8.81 -2.23 9.32
C GLU A 164 -9.35 -3.45 10.08
N LEU A 165 -9.07 -4.67 9.60
CA LEU A 165 -9.43 -5.91 10.29
C LEU A 165 -8.69 -6.08 11.62
N PHE A 166 -7.44 -5.64 11.69
CA PHE A 166 -6.65 -5.59 12.92
C PHE A 166 -7.20 -4.57 13.92
N ASP A 167 -7.52 -3.35 13.47
CA ASP A 167 -8.11 -2.29 14.31
C ASP A 167 -9.48 -2.72 14.88
N ARG A 168 -10.18 -3.62 14.18
CA ARG A 168 -11.46 -4.23 14.59
C ARG A 168 -11.31 -5.47 15.49
N GLY A 169 -10.09 -5.93 15.80
CA GLY A 169 -9.86 -7.10 16.66
C GLY A 169 -10.06 -8.47 16.00
N LEU A 170 -10.39 -8.51 14.71
CA LEU A 170 -10.70 -9.74 13.95
C LEU A 170 -9.44 -10.53 13.57
N VAL A 171 -8.31 -9.84 13.47
CA VAL A 171 -7.04 -10.37 12.99
C VAL A 171 -5.93 -9.86 13.90
N THR A 172 -4.97 -10.71 14.22
CA THR A 172 -3.73 -10.35 14.91
C THR A 172 -2.60 -10.22 13.90
N ARG A 173 -1.62 -9.37 14.21
CA ARG A 173 -0.46 -9.14 13.35
C ARG A 173 0.81 -9.44 14.12
N ASP A 174 1.70 -10.20 13.50
CA ASP A 174 3.06 -10.40 13.96
C ASP A 174 3.96 -9.32 13.35
N ASP A 175 4.51 -8.47 14.22
CA ASP A 175 5.39 -7.34 13.89
C ASP A 175 6.87 -7.67 14.07
N THR A 176 7.20 -8.91 14.42
CA THR A 176 8.59 -9.34 14.67
C THR A 176 9.45 -9.24 13.41
N GLU A 177 8.92 -9.66 12.26
CA GLU A 177 9.64 -9.69 10.99
C GLU A 177 8.84 -9.05 9.85
N LYS A 178 9.56 -8.53 8.84
CA LYS A 178 8.97 -8.02 7.60
C LYS A 178 9.14 -9.06 6.50
N PRO A 179 8.10 -9.32 5.67
CA PRO A 179 6.78 -8.68 5.67
C PRO A 179 5.88 -9.14 6.83
N PHE A 180 5.06 -8.23 7.37
CA PHE A 180 4.14 -8.54 8.47
C PHE A 180 3.19 -9.68 8.12
N VAL A 181 3.00 -10.58 9.07
CA VAL A 181 2.13 -11.76 8.94
C VAL A 181 0.88 -11.55 9.77
N TYR A 182 -0.26 -11.84 9.18
CA TYR A 182 -1.57 -11.69 9.80
C TYR A 182 -2.17 -13.07 10.09
N SER A 183 -2.84 -13.22 11.23
CA SER A 183 -3.51 -14.47 11.61
C SER A 183 -4.87 -14.20 12.24
N LEU A 184 -5.79 -15.16 12.16
CA LEU A 184 -7.16 -14.98 12.65
C LEU A 184 -7.19 -14.88 14.20
N SER A 185 -7.86 -13.85 14.72
CA SER A 185 -8.10 -13.69 16.17
C SER A 185 -9.22 -14.64 16.64
N GLU A 186 -9.33 -14.84 17.95
CA GLU A 186 -10.45 -15.58 18.56
C GLU A 186 -11.80 -14.97 18.22
N GLU A 187 -11.88 -13.64 18.11
CA GLU A 187 -13.09 -12.95 17.65
C GLU A 187 -13.37 -13.22 16.17
N GLY A 188 -12.33 -13.22 15.32
CA GLY A 188 -12.44 -13.53 13.90
C GLY A 188 -12.92 -14.96 13.64
N LYS A 189 -12.53 -15.93 14.47
CA LYS A 189 -13.00 -17.32 14.38
C LYS A 189 -14.49 -17.44 14.63
N LYS A 190 -15.04 -16.68 15.59
CA LYS A 190 -16.48 -16.66 15.92
C LYS A 190 -17.36 -16.12 14.79
N TYR A 191 -16.80 -15.44 13.78
CA TYR A 191 -17.57 -15.00 12.61
C TYR A 191 -17.85 -16.13 11.60
N PHE A 192 -17.14 -17.27 11.70
CA PHE A 192 -17.29 -18.41 10.80
C PHE A 192 -17.88 -19.66 11.44
N GLY A 193 -18.10 -19.65 12.76
CA GLY A 193 -18.72 -20.74 13.53
C GLY A 193 -20.08 -20.34 14.07
#